data_AF-A0A965PRL9-F1
#
_entry.id   AF-A0A965PRL9-F1
#
_cell.length_a   1.000
_cell.length_b   1.000
_cell.length_c   1.000
_cell.angle_alpha   90.00
_cell.angle_beta   90.00
_cell.angle_gamma   90.00
#
_symmetry.space_group_name_H-M   'P 1'
#
loop_
_entity.id
_entity.type
_entity.pdbx_description
1 polymer ?
#
loop_
_entity_poly.entity_id
_entity_poly.type
_entity_poly.pdbx_seq_one_letter_code
_entity_poly.pdbx_strand_id
1 'polypeptide(L)'
;MEKSANGWPASADPEAIEIVRKRVPGTDLKLRVAKPVAPLLVGFAAEFHKLVEPIDESKTLDDWGYCYRKLRGSNTIVSNHSSGTAIDLNATQHPLGAIGTFNEEQVRVINRLCRKYGLRWGGNYRNRKDEMHFEIALNAVQVETLIRGLEMETDEIEPEKTDQDSARGGGFLGARRA
;
A
#
# COMPACT_ATOMS: atom_id res chain seq x y z
N MET A 1 -5.68 13.87 -22.27
CA MET A 1 -5.22 13.38 -20.95
C MET A 1 -3.75 13.02 -21.07
N GLU A 2 -2.91 13.49 -20.15
CA GLU A 2 -1.48 13.17 -20.18
C GLU A 2 -1.23 11.74 -19.67
N LYS A 3 -0.01 11.24 -19.83
CA LYS A 3 0.45 9.98 -19.23
C LYS A 3 1.61 10.25 -18.29
N SER A 4 1.58 9.63 -17.11
CA SER A 4 2.73 9.60 -16.20
C SER A 4 3.87 8.74 -16.74
N ALA A 5 5.03 8.81 -16.11
CA ALA A 5 6.23 8.07 -16.51
C ALA A 5 6.03 6.53 -16.57
N ASN A 6 5.13 5.96 -15.76
CA ASN A 6 4.73 4.55 -15.81
C ASN A 6 3.55 4.25 -16.76
N GLY A 7 3.12 5.21 -17.57
CA GLY A 7 2.13 5.01 -18.64
C GLY A 7 0.66 5.15 -18.22
N TRP A 8 0.37 5.45 -16.95
CA TRP A 8 -1.00 5.63 -16.45
C TRP A 8 -1.57 7.02 -16.81
N PRO A 9 -2.90 7.15 -16.97
CA PRO A 9 -3.55 8.43 -17.19
C PRO A 9 -3.25 9.42 -16.05
N ALA A 10 -2.83 10.63 -16.41
CA ALA A 10 -2.51 11.70 -15.47
C ALA A 10 -3.29 12.98 -15.81
N SER A 11 -3.72 13.68 -14.77
CA SER A 11 -4.53 14.89 -14.90
C SER A 11 -4.30 15.81 -13.71
N ALA A 12 -4.36 17.13 -13.93
CA ALA A 12 -4.43 18.13 -12.86
C ALA A 12 -5.79 18.13 -12.16
N ASP A 13 -6.82 17.65 -12.86
CA ASP A 13 -8.13 17.36 -12.30
C ASP A 13 -8.13 15.94 -11.70
N PRO A 14 -8.19 15.79 -10.36
CA PRO A 14 -8.19 14.50 -9.69
C PRO A 14 -9.46 13.68 -9.95
N GLU A 15 -10.60 14.31 -10.28
CA GLU A 15 -11.84 13.61 -10.56
C GLU A 15 -11.78 12.89 -11.92
N ALA A 16 -11.15 13.53 -12.91
CA ALA A 16 -10.95 12.97 -14.26
C ALA A 16 -10.14 11.65 -14.29
N ILE A 17 -9.42 11.32 -13.23
CA ILE A 17 -8.64 10.08 -13.09
C ILE A 17 -8.99 9.31 -11.82
N GLU A 18 -10.17 9.58 -11.24
CA GLU A 18 -10.73 8.86 -10.09
C GLU A 18 -9.78 8.77 -8.88
N ILE A 19 -9.15 9.88 -8.49
CA ILE A 19 -8.35 9.91 -7.26
C ILE A 19 -9.28 9.77 -6.04
N VAL A 20 -9.03 8.73 -5.25
CA VAL A 20 -9.74 8.45 -4.00
C VAL A 20 -8.83 8.69 -2.80
N ARG A 21 -9.43 8.97 -1.64
CA ARG A 21 -8.72 9.05 -0.37
C ARG A 21 -9.00 7.79 0.45
N LYS A 22 -7.96 7.02 0.78
CA LYS A 22 -8.07 5.75 1.52
C LYS A 22 -7.20 5.78 2.77
N ARG A 23 -7.78 5.37 3.91
CA ARG A 23 -7.03 5.20 5.16
C ARG A 23 -6.11 4.00 5.03
N VAL A 24 -4.89 4.11 5.52
CA VAL A 24 -3.97 2.97 5.64
C VAL A 24 -4.35 2.18 6.91
N PRO A 25 -4.65 0.88 6.81
CA PRO A 25 -4.87 0.06 7.98
C PRO A 25 -3.70 0.14 8.97
N GLY A 26 -4.00 0.28 10.26
CA GLY A 26 -2.99 0.47 11.31
C GLY A 26 -2.60 1.92 11.62
N THR A 27 -2.97 2.90 10.79
CA THR A 27 -2.57 4.32 10.97
C THR A 27 -3.71 5.29 10.65
N ASP A 28 -3.68 6.54 11.14
CA ASP A 28 -4.64 7.58 10.73
C ASP A 28 -4.29 8.24 9.39
N LEU A 29 -3.17 7.85 8.77
CA LEU A 29 -2.77 8.32 7.45
C LEU A 29 -3.84 7.99 6.40
N LYS A 30 -4.13 8.98 5.55
CA LYS A 30 -5.03 8.85 4.42
C LYS A 30 -4.31 9.22 3.12
N LEU A 31 -4.03 8.23 2.29
CA LEU A 31 -3.37 8.40 1.00
C LEU A 31 -4.38 8.77 -0.09
N ARG A 32 -4.00 9.72 -0.95
CA ARG A 32 -4.72 10.02 -2.19
C ARG A 32 -4.11 9.20 -3.32
N VAL A 33 -4.87 8.29 -3.91
CA VAL A 33 -4.36 7.35 -4.94
C VAL A 33 -5.43 7.13 -6.00
N ALA A 34 -5.05 6.70 -7.20
CA ALA A 34 -6.04 6.35 -8.22
C ALA A 34 -6.81 5.08 -7.80
N LYS A 35 -8.13 5.14 -7.95
CA LYS A 35 -9.04 4.06 -7.54
C LYS A 35 -8.62 2.66 -8.01
N PRO A 36 -8.18 2.44 -9.27
CA PRO A 36 -7.83 1.10 -9.74
C PRO A 36 -6.62 0.47 -9.03
N VAL A 37 -5.68 1.29 -8.54
CA VAL A 37 -4.45 0.80 -7.88
C VAL A 37 -4.51 0.91 -6.36
N ALA A 38 -5.59 1.48 -5.82
CA ALA A 38 -5.72 1.78 -4.41
C ALA A 38 -5.51 0.55 -3.49
N PRO A 39 -6.07 -0.65 -3.80
CA PRO A 39 -5.83 -1.83 -2.96
C PRO A 39 -4.35 -2.19 -2.83
N LEU A 40 -3.57 -2.07 -3.92
CA LEU A 40 -2.15 -2.42 -3.92
C LEU A 40 -1.31 -1.42 -3.12
N LEU A 41 -1.51 -0.11 -3.32
CA LEU A 41 -0.73 0.92 -2.63
C LEU A 41 -1.10 1.02 -1.13
N VAL A 42 -2.38 0.87 -0.80
CA VAL A 42 -2.85 0.91 0.60
C VAL A 42 -2.43 -0.37 1.34
N GLY A 43 -2.54 -1.54 0.69
CA GLY A 43 -2.08 -2.81 1.25
C GLY A 43 -0.56 -2.80 1.49
N PHE A 44 0.21 -2.32 0.53
CA PHE A 44 1.65 -2.12 0.70
C PHE A 44 1.96 -1.20 1.88
N ALA A 45 1.32 -0.03 1.99
CA ALA A 45 1.58 0.91 3.08
C ALA A 45 1.24 0.32 4.46
N ALA A 46 0.18 -0.48 4.56
CA ALA A 46 -0.19 -1.16 5.81
C ALA A 46 0.85 -2.22 6.22
N GLU A 47 1.33 -3.03 5.27
CA GLU A 47 2.39 -4.00 5.56
C GLU A 47 3.75 -3.35 5.78
N PHE A 48 4.05 -2.24 5.11
CA PHE A 48 5.23 -1.43 5.38
C PHE A 48 5.22 -0.95 6.84
N HIS A 49 4.10 -0.34 7.27
CA HIS A 49 3.92 0.13 8.65
C HIS A 49 4.15 -0.98 9.69
N LYS A 50 3.70 -2.20 9.39
CA LYS A 50 3.78 -3.34 10.30
C LYS A 50 5.15 -4.04 10.29
N LEU A 51 5.79 -4.17 9.13
CA LEU A 51 6.89 -5.10 8.90
C LEU A 51 8.24 -4.44 8.62
N VAL A 52 8.24 -3.18 8.18
CA VAL A 52 9.47 -2.43 7.87
C VAL A 52 9.75 -1.46 9.00
N GLU A 53 8.82 -0.57 9.26
CA GLU A 53 8.84 0.39 10.36
C GLU A 53 7.50 1.13 10.45
N PRO A 54 7.13 1.65 11.63
CA PRO A 54 5.93 2.47 11.76
C PRO A 54 6.01 3.74 10.91
N ILE A 55 4.96 4.00 10.13
CA ILE A 55 4.71 5.30 9.51
C ILE A 55 4.58 6.39 10.60
N ASP A 56 5.33 7.47 10.46
CA ASP A 56 5.39 8.59 11.40
C ASP A 56 4.23 9.58 11.17
N GLU A 57 3.16 9.41 11.94
CA GLU A 57 1.95 10.24 11.83
C GLU A 57 2.12 11.65 12.44
N SER A 58 3.23 11.90 13.16
CA SER A 58 3.47 13.17 13.84
C SER A 58 3.94 14.29 12.89
N LYS A 59 4.43 13.91 11.71
CA LYS A 59 4.96 14.84 10.71
C LYS A 59 3.89 15.17 9.68
N THR A 60 3.28 16.34 9.84
CA THR A 60 2.34 16.87 8.87
C THR A 60 2.98 16.97 7.48
N LEU A 61 2.36 16.30 6.50
CA LEU A 61 2.75 16.29 5.07
C LEU A 61 4.04 15.50 4.77
N ASP A 62 4.30 14.41 5.48
CA ASP A 62 5.46 13.56 5.20
C ASP A 62 5.17 12.42 4.21
N ASP A 63 3.93 11.94 4.17
CA ASP A 63 3.51 10.88 3.25
C ASP A 63 2.71 11.46 2.07
N TRP A 64 3.20 11.23 0.85
CA TRP A 64 2.69 11.89 -0.35
C TRP A 64 2.00 10.90 -1.27
N GLY A 65 0.74 11.14 -1.60
CA GLY A 65 0.02 10.41 -2.66
C GLY A 65 -0.06 11.23 -3.96
N TYR A 66 -1.27 11.39 -4.49
CA TYR A 66 -1.53 12.17 -5.69
C TYR A 66 -1.07 13.62 -5.56
N CYS A 67 -0.23 14.04 -6.51
CA CYS A 67 0.24 15.41 -6.69
C CYS A 67 0.53 15.61 -8.18
N TYR A 68 -0.27 16.44 -8.86
CA TYR A 68 -0.01 16.74 -10.27
C TYR A 68 1.19 17.67 -10.43
N ARG A 69 2.25 17.16 -11.05
CA ARG A 69 3.54 17.84 -11.27
C ARG A 69 4.37 17.10 -12.34
N LYS A 70 5.33 17.79 -12.92
CA LYS A 70 6.39 17.11 -13.69
C LYS A 70 7.34 16.35 -12.75
N LEU A 71 8.04 15.37 -13.30
CA LEU A 71 9.10 14.66 -12.58
C LEU A 71 10.19 15.68 -12.17
N ARG A 72 10.75 15.55 -10.97
CA ARG A 72 11.76 16.49 -10.48
C ARG A 72 12.98 16.48 -11.41
N GLY A 73 13.33 17.64 -11.95
CA GLY A 73 14.40 17.78 -12.94
C GLY A 73 14.00 17.50 -14.39
N SER A 74 12.71 17.27 -14.68
CA SER A 74 12.18 17.16 -16.04
C SER A 74 11.12 18.22 -16.30
N ASN A 75 11.14 18.80 -17.52
CA ASN A 75 10.09 19.70 -17.99
C ASN A 75 9.06 19.00 -18.89
N THR A 76 9.30 17.73 -19.25
CA THR A 76 8.50 17.00 -20.25
C THR A 76 7.81 15.77 -19.66
N ILE A 77 8.44 15.11 -18.70
CA ILE A 77 7.95 13.85 -18.12
C ILE A 77 7.03 14.15 -16.93
N VAL A 78 5.83 13.58 -16.94
CA VAL A 78 4.86 13.68 -15.84
C VAL A 78 5.19 12.66 -14.75
N SER A 79 5.12 13.09 -13.48
CA SER A 79 5.41 12.22 -12.34
C SER A 79 4.35 11.13 -12.15
N ASN A 80 4.72 9.99 -11.57
CA ASN A 80 3.75 8.94 -11.22
C ASN A 80 2.83 9.32 -10.04
N HIS A 81 3.21 10.33 -9.24
CA HIS A 81 2.27 10.96 -8.31
C HIS A 81 1.12 11.66 -9.05
N SER A 82 1.32 12.10 -10.29
CA SER A 82 0.31 12.84 -11.05
C SER A 82 -0.77 11.97 -11.66
N SER A 83 -0.58 10.65 -11.65
CA SER A 83 -1.61 9.66 -11.95
C SER A 83 -2.13 8.97 -10.69
N GLY A 84 -1.67 9.35 -9.49
CA GLY A 84 -2.04 8.68 -8.24
C GLY A 84 -1.55 7.24 -8.14
N THR A 85 -0.47 6.90 -8.85
CA THR A 85 0.11 5.54 -8.91
C THR A 85 1.46 5.42 -8.22
N ALA A 86 1.81 6.44 -7.42
CA ALA A 86 2.98 6.43 -6.57
C ALA A 86 2.66 7.01 -5.20
N ILE A 87 3.40 6.55 -4.19
CA ILE A 87 3.36 7.05 -2.82
C ILE A 87 4.78 7.25 -2.30
N ASP A 88 4.95 8.25 -1.45
CA ASP A 88 6.15 8.41 -0.63
C ASP A 88 5.78 8.12 0.82
N LEU A 89 6.58 7.33 1.54
CA LEU A 89 6.38 7.01 2.96
C LEU A 89 7.57 7.48 3.80
N ASN A 90 7.31 8.07 4.97
CA ASN A 90 8.33 8.56 5.91
C ASN A 90 9.38 9.46 5.21
N ALA A 91 8.95 10.35 4.31
CA ALA A 91 9.84 11.08 3.39
C ALA A 91 10.93 11.90 4.08
N THR A 92 10.68 12.44 5.27
CA THR A 92 11.65 13.19 6.07
C THR A 92 12.74 12.29 6.65
N GLN A 93 12.45 11.01 6.87
CA GLN A 93 13.41 10.01 7.33
C GLN A 93 14.20 9.42 6.16
N HIS A 94 13.59 9.31 4.98
CA HIS A 94 14.17 8.73 3.77
C HIS A 94 14.25 9.72 2.58
N PRO A 95 14.83 10.92 2.77
CA PRO A 95 14.71 12.00 1.80
C PRO A 95 15.39 11.66 0.47
N LEU A 96 14.82 12.18 -0.63
CA LEU A 96 15.31 11.99 -1.99
C LEU A 96 16.84 12.23 -2.13
N GLY A 97 17.56 11.18 -2.49
CA GLY A 97 19.01 11.18 -2.68
C GLY A 97 19.81 10.62 -1.49
N ALA A 98 19.18 10.42 -0.34
CA ALA A 98 19.77 9.64 0.75
C ALA A 98 19.83 8.15 0.39
N ILE A 99 20.83 7.45 0.93
CA ILE A 99 21.10 6.04 0.69
C ILE A 99 21.43 5.38 2.02
N GLY A 100 20.92 4.17 2.25
CA GLY A 100 21.18 3.42 3.48
C GLY A 100 20.41 3.97 4.67
N THR A 101 19.26 4.62 4.41
CA THR A 101 18.33 5.06 5.45
C THR A 101 17.48 3.90 5.99
N PHE A 102 17.44 2.77 5.26
CA PHE A 102 16.93 1.48 5.74
C PHE A 102 18.08 0.51 6.00
N ASN A 103 17.94 -0.31 7.03
CA ASN A 103 18.86 -1.43 7.27
C ASN A 103 18.62 -2.60 6.31
N GLU A 104 19.54 -3.57 6.28
CA GLU A 104 19.48 -4.70 5.34
C GLU A 104 18.19 -5.53 5.44
N GLU A 105 17.67 -5.74 6.66
CA GLU A 105 16.43 -6.50 6.85
C GLU A 105 15.22 -5.72 6.33
N GLN A 106 15.14 -4.42 6.63
CA GLN A 106 14.11 -3.53 6.10
C GLN A 106 14.15 -3.54 4.56
N VAL A 107 15.33 -3.45 3.95
CA VAL A 107 15.50 -3.54 2.49
C VAL A 107 15.01 -4.89 1.95
N ARG A 108 15.30 -6.01 2.61
CA ARG A 108 14.78 -7.33 2.21
C ARG A 108 13.26 -7.38 2.25
N VAL A 109 12.65 -6.88 3.32
CA VAL A 109 11.19 -6.83 3.49
C VAL A 109 10.55 -5.92 2.45
N ILE A 110 11.08 -4.70 2.23
CA ILE A 110 10.60 -3.76 1.21
C ILE A 110 10.58 -4.43 -0.16
N ASN A 111 11.68 -5.08 -0.56
CA ASN A 111 11.75 -5.74 -1.87
C ASN A 111 10.74 -6.90 -1.99
N ARG A 112 10.51 -7.66 -0.91
CA ARG A 112 9.48 -8.71 -0.88
C ARG A 112 8.08 -8.12 -1.05
N LEU A 113 7.77 -7.05 -0.32
CA LEU A 113 6.48 -6.35 -0.42
C LEU A 113 6.28 -5.74 -1.81
N CYS A 114 7.30 -5.15 -2.41
CA CYS A 114 7.23 -4.62 -3.76
C CYS A 114 6.88 -5.71 -4.78
N ARG A 115 7.44 -6.92 -4.63
CA ARG A 115 7.07 -8.07 -5.49
C ARG A 115 5.63 -8.50 -5.27
N LYS A 116 5.18 -8.60 -4.01
CA LYS A 116 3.81 -8.97 -3.65
C LYS A 116 2.77 -8.01 -4.25
N TYR A 117 3.04 -6.70 -4.18
CA TYR A 117 2.09 -5.65 -4.58
C TYR A 117 2.33 -5.10 -5.99
N GLY A 118 3.26 -5.66 -6.77
CA GLY A 118 3.53 -5.22 -8.14
C GLY A 118 4.13 -3.81 -8.22
N LEU A 119 4.97 -3.44 -7.26
CA LEU A 119 5.58 -2.12 -7.15
C LEU A 119 7.06 -2.13 -7.54
N ARG A 120 7.56 -0.96 -7.92
CA ARG A 120 8.98 -0.63 -7.98
C ARG A 120 9.32 0.33 -6.85
N TRP A 121 10.48 0.12 -6.24
CA TRP A 121 11.01 0.98 -5.18
C TRP A 121 12.11 1.90 -5.72
N GLY A 122 12.04 3.18 -5.36
CA GLY A 122 13.03 4.20 -5.74
C GLY A 122 14.42 3.98 -5.13
N GLY A 123 14.52 3.26 -4.01
CA GLY A 123 15.80 2.77 -3.46
C GLY A 123 16.56 1.83 -4.42
N ASN A 124 15.89 1.27 -5.43
CA ASN A 124 16.52 0.43 -6.46
C ASN A 124 16.94 1.20 -7.73
N TYR A 125 16.66 2.51 -7.83
CA TYR A 125 17.06 3.29 -9.01
C TYR A 125 18.57 3.33 -9.22
N ARG A 126 19.03 3.40 -10.48
CA ARG A 126 20.46 3.36 -10.81
C ARG A 126 21.19 4.68 -10.55
N ASN A 127 20.52 5.80 -10.81
CA ASN A 127 21.17 7.13 -10.81
C ASN A 127 20.99 7.84 -9.47
N ARG A 128 19.78 8.31 -9.19
CA ARG A 128 19.43 8.99 -7.94
C ARG A 128 18.49 8.08 -7.16
N LYS A 129 18.93 7.65 -5.98
CA LYS A 129 18.12 6.87 -5.06
C LYS A 129 17.00 7.72 -4.49
N ASP A 130 15.86 7.08 -4.28
CA ASP A 130 14.67 7.69 -3.70
C ASP A 130 14.03 6.68 -2.75
N GLU A 131 14.61 6.54 -1.55
CA GLU A 131 14.27 5.46 -0.61
C GLU A 131 12.85 5.63 -0.03
N MET A 132 12.28 6.84 -0.01
CA MET A 132 10.88 7.08 0.33
C MET A 132 9.88 6.62 -0.75
N HIS A 133 10.30 6.47 -2.01
CA HIS A 133 9.40 6.45 -3.16
C HIS A 133 9.00 5.04 -3.61
N PHE A 134 7.70 4.80 -3.77
CA PHE A 134 7.12 3.55 -4.26
C PHE A 134 6.11 3.81 -5.36
N GLU A 135 6.14 3.02 -6.43
CA GLU A 135 5.29 3.23 -7.60
C GLU A 135 4.80 1.93 -8.22
N ILE A 136 3.62 1.96 -8.84
CA ILE A 136 3.07 0.84 -9.59
C ILE A 136 3.97 0.54 -10.80
N ALA A 137 4.40 -0.71 -10.90
CA ALA A 137 5.23 -1.23 -12.00
C ALA A 137 4.42 -2.03 -13.04
N LEU A 138 3.10 -2.08 -12.89
CA LEU A 138 2.17 -2.88 -13.68
C LEU A 138 1.26 -2.01 -14.54
N ASN A 139 0.75 -2.59 -15.63
CA ASN A 139 -0.33 -1.98 -16.42
C ASN A 139 -1.71 -2.30 -15.80
N ALA A 140 -2.77 -1.68 -16.33
CA ALA A 140 -4.12 -1.81 -15.77
C ALA A 140 -4.64 -3.25 -15.69
N VAL A 141 -4.40 -4.06 -16.73
CA VAL A 141 -4.82 -5.47 -16.76
C VAL A 141 -4.08 -6.28 -15.69
N GLN A 142 -2.77 -6.08 -15.58
CA GLN A 142 -1.96 -6.77 -14.57
C GLN A 142 -2.34 -6.38 -13.14
N VAL A 143 -2.67 -5.11 -12.90
CA VAL A 143 -3.18 -4.64 -11.60
C VAL A 143 -4.47 -5.34 -11.23
N GLU A 144 -5.43 -5.40 -12.15
CA GLU A 144 -6.71 -6.08 -11.90
C GLU A 144 -6.49 -7.57 -11.58
N THR A 145 -5.67 -8.26 -12.37
CA THR A 145 -5.33 -9.67 -12.13
C THR A 145 -4.68 -9.88 -10.76
N LEU A 146 -3.73 -9.02 -10.38
CA LEU A 146 -3.04 -9.14 -9.10
C LEU A 146 -3.98 -8.89 -7.92
N ILE A 147 -4.86 -7.89 -7.99
CA ILE A 147 -5.83 -7.60 -6.93
C ILE A 147 -6.73 -8.81 -6.71
N ARG A 148 -7.29 -9.39 -7.79
CA ARG A 148 -8.12 -10.60 -7.70
C ARG A 148 -7.36 -11.77 -7.07
N GLY A 149 -6.09 -11.96 -7.42
CA GLY A 149 -5.26 -13.01 -6.83
C GLY A 149 -5.03 -12.82 -5.32
N LEU A 150 -4.75 -11.58 -4.89
CA LEU A 150 -4.53 -11.27 -3.48
C LEU A 150 -5.82 -11.42 -2.64
N GLU A 151 -6.98 -11.08 -3.21
CA GLU A 151 -8.29 -11.26 -2.56
C GLU A 151 -8.61 -12.75 -2.33
N MET A 152 -8.31 -13.60 -3.31
CA MET A 152 -8.49 -15.06 -3.17
C MET A 152 -7.56 -15.66 -2.11
N GLU A 153 -6.29 -15.23 -2.04
CA GLU A 153 -5.37 -15.68 -0.99
C GLU A 153 -5.85 -15.31 0.41
N THR A 154 -6.48 -14.14 0.59
CA THR A 154 -7.03 -13.75 1.89
C THR A 154 -8.24 -14.57 2.30
N ASP A 155 -9.10 -14.95 1.35
CA ASP A 155 -10.31 -15.74 1.62
C ASP A 155 -9.99 -17.20 1.98
N GLU A 156 -8.88 -17.76 1.49
CA GLU A 156 -8.46 -19.13 1.81
C GLU A 156 -7.80 -19.29 3.19
N ILE A 157 -7.37 -18.20 3.83
CA ILE A 157 -6.64 -18.23 5.11
C ILE A 157 -7.57 -18.01 6.32
N GLU A 158 -8.79 -17.49 6.15
CA GLU A 158 -9.78 -17.45 7.25
C GLU A 158 -10.57 -18.77 7.32
N PRO A 159 -10.28 -19.71 8.25
CA PRO A 159 -11.16 -20.85 8.43
C PRO A 159 -12.51 -20.35 8.95
N GLU A 160 -13.57 -20.78 8.28
CA GLU A 160 -14.97 -20.67 8.70
C GLU A 160 -15.07 -21.00 10.20
N LYS A 161 -15.31 -19.97 11.04
CA LYS A 161 -15.69 -20.19 12.43
C LYS A 161 -17.05 -20.90 12.41
N THR A 162 -17.01 -22.22 12.50
CA THR A 162 -18.19 -23.04 12.71
C THR A 162 -18.66 -22.79 14.14
N ASP A 163 -19.69 -21.97 14.28
CA ASP A 163 -20.48 -21.86 15.51
C ASP A 163 -21.18 -23.21 15.74
N GLN A 164 -20.51 -24.11 16.47
CA GLN A 164 -21.15 -25.22 17.14
C GLN A 164 -20.99 -25.04 18.65
N ASP A 165 -21.85 -24.21 19.22
CA ASP A 165 -22.24 -24.43 20.61
C ASP A 165 -23.68 -23.94 20.86
N SER A 166 -24.65 -24.75 20.45
CA SER A 166 -25.92 -24.84 21.18
C SER A 166 -26.63 -26.16 20.88
N ALA A 167 -26.66 -27.01 21.90
CA ALA A 167 -27.75 -27.89 22.33
C ALA A 167 -27.29 -29.32 22.64
N ARG A 168 -27.24 -29.66 23.94
CA ARG A 168 -28.30 -30.45 24.61
C ARG A 168 -27.88 -30.83 26.03
N GLY A 169 -28.76 -30.53 26.97
CA GLY A 169 -28.65 -30.99 28.35
C GLY A 169 -28.89 -32.49 28.52
N GLY A 170 -28.54 -33.00 29.69
CA GLY A 170 -28.91 -34.35 30.11
C GLY A 170 -28.10 -34.89 31.28
N GLY A 171 -28.51 -34.55 32.51
CA GLY A 171 -28.49 -35.46 33.65
C GLY A 171 -27.18 -35.64 34.43
N PHE A 172 -27.19 -35.21 35.69
CA PHE A 172 -26.56 -36.00 36.75
C PHE A 172 -27.41 -36.01 38.02
N LEU A 173 -27.36 -37.17 38.65
CA LEU A 173 -28.30 -37.75 39.60
C LEU A 173 -27.95 -37.40 41.05
N GLY A 174 -28.98 -37.13 41.87
CA GLY A 174 -29.09 -37.68 43.23
C GLY A 174 -28.54 -36.88 44.42
N ALA A 175 -29.43 -36.57 45.36
CA ALA A 175 -29.19 -36.73 46.80
C ALA A 175 -30.52 -36.92 47.55
N ARG A 176 -30.46 -37.74 48.59
CA ARG A 176 -31.54 -38.42 49.33
C ARG A 176 -31.98 -37.64 50.58
N ARG A 177 -33.21 -37.98 51.05
CA ARG A 177 -33.75 -37.92 52.44
C ARG A 177 -33.97 -36.49 52.98
N ALA A 178 -35.01 -36.18 53.75
CA ALA A 178 -35.86 -36.95 54.66
C ALA A 178 -37.34 -36.56 54.53
#